data_AF-Q1WVT2-F1
#
_entry.id   AF-Q1WVT2-F1
#
_cell.length_a   1.000
_cell.length_b   1.000
_cell.length_c   1.000
_cell.angle_alpha   90.00
_cell.angle_beta   90.00
_cell.angle_gamma   90.00
#
_symmetry.space_group_name_H-M   'P 1'
#
loop_
_entity.id
_entity.type
_entity.pdbx_description
1 polymer ?
#
loop_
_entity_poly.entity_id
_entity_poly.type
_entity_poly.pdbx_seq_one_letter_code
_entity_poly.pdbx_strand_id
1 'polypeptide(L)'
;MTKTVTTTIRLDEELKKELTHDLDIMGLNINAYFTMAAKQLVLKKKIPFEISTSSNDISNETTRKAMILAEAKELGLIPDDSPRFSNVDDMMEFLDGE
;
A
#
# COMPACT_ATOMS: atom_id res chain seq x y z
N MET A 1 8.87 -23.47 24.87
CA MET A 1 8.65 -24.13 23.57
C MET A 1 7.42 -23.52 22.93
N THR A 2 7.50 -23.09 21.68
CA THR A 2 6.36 -22.46 20.98
C THR A 2 5.36 -23.55 20.58
N LYS A 3 4.10 -23.42 21.02
CA LYS A 3 3.03 -24.39 20.69
C LYS A 3 2.59 -24.17 19.24
N THR A 4 2.67 -25.20 18.41
CA THR A 4 2.13 -25.19 17.05
C THR A 4 0.68 -25.71 17.04
N VAL A 5 -0.13 -25.19 16.13
CA VAL A 5 -1.52 -25.62 15.93
C VAL A 5 -1.73 -25.86 14.43
N THR A 6 -2.39 -26.96 14.08
CA THR A 6 -2.68 -27.31 12.69
C THR A 6 -3.74 -26.38 12.11
N THR A 7 -3.51 -25.91 10.89
CA THR A 7 -4.49 -25.11 10.11
C THR A 7 -4.61 -25.70 8.71
N THR A 8 -5.84 -25.85 8.22
CA THR A 8 -6.13 -26.40 6.88
C THR A 8 -6.43 -25.28 5.91
N ILE A 9 -5.71 -25.26 4.77
CA ILE A 9 -5.89 -24.27 3.69
C ILE A 9 -6.38 -25.02 2.45
N ARG A 10 -7.39 -24.47 1.76
CA ARG A 10 -7.87 -24.96 0.47
C ARG A 10 -7.20 -24.18 -0.64
N LEU A 11 -6.60 -24.88 -1.60
CA LEU A 11 -5.96 -24.33 -2.79
C LEU A 11 -6.51 -25.07 -3.99
N ASP A 12 -6.65 -24.36 -5.11
CA ASP A 12 -6.85 -25.00 -6.40
C ASP A 12 -5.66 -25.93 -6.72
N GLU A 13 -5.91 -27.00 -7.46
CA GLU A 13 -4.89 -28.01 -7.76
C GLU A 13 -3.74 -27.44 -8.58
N GLU A 14 -4.05 -26.64 -9.60
CA GLU A 14 -3.04 -26.05 -10.49
C GLU A 14 -2.26 -24.97 -9.73
N LEU A 15 -2.94 -24.13 -8.96
CA LEU A 15 -2.28 -23.15 -8.08
C LEU A 15 -1.32 -23.83 -7.11
N LYS A 16 -1.69 -24.97 -6.53
CA LYS A 16 -0.82 -25.71 -5.60
C LYS A 16 0.41 -26.24 -6.31
N LYS A 17 0.28 -26.76 -7.54
CA LYS A 17 1.40 -27.29 -8.33
C LYS A 17 2.39 -26.17 -8.65
N GLU A 18 1.91 -25.06 -9.19
CA GLU A 18 2.73 -23.88 -9.54
C GLU A 18 3.44 -23.32 -8.31
N LEU A 19 2.68 -23.06 -7.22
CA LEU A 19 3.25 -22.59 -5.96
C LEU A 19 4.34 -23.53 -5.42
N THR A 20 4.12 -24.84 -5.50
CA THR A 20 5.12 -25.82 -5.00
C THR A 20 6.38 -25.77 -5.84
N HIS A 21 6.25 -25.70 -7.16
CA HIS A 21 7.39 -25.63 -8.07
C HIS A 21 8.23 -24.37 -7.83
N ASP A 22 7.58 -23.21 -7.75
CA ASP A 22 8.28 -21.93 -7.55
C ASP A 22 8.95 -21.84 -6.19
N LEU A 23 8.29 -22.31 -5.13
CA LEU A 23 8.88 -22.33 -3.79
C LEU A 23 10.07 -23.30 -3.71
N ASP A 24 10.03 -24.44 -4.40
CA ASP A 24 11.13 -25.41 -4.41
C ASP A 24 12.41 -24.81 -5.04
N ILE A 25 12.26 -24.04 -6.12
CA ILE A 25 13.37 -23.27 -6.73
C ILE A 25 13.98 -22.29 -5.71
N MET A 26 13.15 -21.70 -4.85
CA MET A 26 13.58 -20.79 -3.78
C MET A 26 14.08 -21.51 -2.52
N GLY A 27 14.08 -22.84 -2.47
CA GLY A 27 14.43 -23.63 -1.29
C GLY A 27 13.43 -23.49 -0.14
N LEU A 28 12.18 -23.15 -0.45
CA LEU A 28 11.08 -22.97 0.50
C LEU A 28 10.03 -24.05 0.33
N ASN A 29 9.30 -24.32 1.40
CA ASN A 29 8.08 -25.13 1.34
C ASN A 29 6.86 -24.26 1.65
N ILE A 30 5.68 -24.77 1.30
CA ILE A 30 4.39 -24.09 1.48
C ILE A 30 4.20 -23.62 2.93
N ASN A 31 4.57 -24.44 3.92
CA ASN A 31 4.42 -24.07 5.33
C ASN A 31 5.33 -22.89 5.73
N ALA A 32 6.57 -22.86 5.23
CA ALA A 32 7.50 -21.77 5.44
C ALA A 32 6.96 -20.46 4.83
N TYR A 33 6.46 -20.52 3.60
CA TYR A 33 5.86 -19.37 2.90
C TYR A 33 4.69 -18.77 3.68
N PHE A 34 3.69 -19.57 4.06
CA PHE A 34 2.52 -19.07 4.80
C PHE A 34 2.90 -18.56 6.19
N THR A 35 3.86 -19.19 6.86
CA THR A 35 4.37 -18.71 8.16
C THR A 35 5.02 -17.33 8.02
N MET A 36 5.81 -17.10 6.96
CA MET A 36 6.42 -15.81 6.67
C MET A 36 5.38 -14.74 6.36
N ALA A 37 4.41 -15.03 5.50
CA ALA A 37 3.31 -14.12 5.18
C ALA A 37 2.52 -13.73 6.43
N ALA A 38 2.18 -14.69 7.29
CA ALA A 38 1.50 -14.44 8.56
C ALA A 38 2.33 -13.54 9.50
N LYS A 39 3.64 -13.82 9.64
CA LYS A 39 4.54 -12.96 10.43
C LYS A 39 4.61 -11.56 9.86
N GLN A 40 4.72 -11.41 8.55
CA GLN A 40 4.78 -10.11 7.89
C GLN A 40 3.51 -9.30 8.17
N LEU A 41 2.33 -9.92 8.08
CA LEU A 41 1.06 -9.27 8.41
C LEU A 41 1.02 -8.84 9.88
N VAL A 42 1.38 -9.72 10.80
CA VAL A 42 1.34 -9.43 12.25
C VAL A 42 2.30 -8.29 12.62
N LEU A 43 3.50 -8.28 12.03
CA LEU A 43 4.56 -7.29 12.30
C LEU A 43 4.26 -5.93 11.66
N LYS A 44 3.84 -5.91 10.38
CA LYS A 44 3.66 -4.66 9.62
C LYS A 44 2.23 -4.12 9.65
N LYS A 45 1.27 -4.89 10.19
CA LYS A 45 -0.17 -4.56 10.17
C LYS A 45 -0.69 -4.22 8.76
N LYS A 46 -0.13 -4.88 7.74
CA LYS A 46 -0.44 -4.71 6.32
C LYS A 46 -0.52 -6.06 5.63
N ILE A 47 -1.34 -6.16 4.60
CA ILE A 47 -1.43 -7.33 3.72
C ILE A 47 -0.04 -7.67 3.14
N PRO A 48 0.42 -8.95 3.20
CA PRO A 48 1.78 -9.36 2.85
C PRO A 48 1.97 -9.58 1.34
N PHE A 49 1.34 -8.75 0.52
CA PHE A 49 1.55 -8.64 -0.92
C PHE A 49 1.16 -7.24 -1.36
N GLU A 50 1.65 -6.84 -2.52
CA GLU A 50 1.28 -5.56 -3.11
C GLU A 50 -0.08 -5.70 -3.80
N ILE A 51 -1.02 -4.82 -3.45
CA ILE A 51 -2.31 -4.75 -4.14
C ILE A 51 -2.09 -3.78 -5.31
N SER A 52 -1.62 -4.31 -6.43
CA SER A 52 -1.59 -3.59 -7.69
C SER A 52 -2.98 -3.65 -8.32
N THR A 53 -3.90 -2.81 -7.84
CA THR A 53 -4.89 -2.28 -8.78
C THR A 53 -4.07 -1.43 -9.74
N SER A 54 -4.21 -1.62 -11.06
CA SER A 54 -3.45 -0.90 -12.10
C SER A 54 -3.69 0.63 -12.14
N SER A 55 -4.07 1.21 -11.01
CA SER A 55 -4.56 2.57 -10.80
C SER A 55 -4.00 3.22 -9.53
N ASN A 56 -3.28 2.52 -8.64
CA ASN A 56 -2.70 3.17 -7.45
C ASN A 56 -1.44 3.99 -7.76
N ASP A 57 -0.83 3.79 -8.93
CA ASP A 57 0.26 4.63 -9.43
C ASP A 57 -0.23 5.70 -10.43
N ILE A 58 -1.50 5.57 -10.86
CA ILE A 58 -2.17 6.59 -11.68
C ILE A 58 -2.96 7.44 -10.70
N SER A 59 -2.35 8.54 -10.26
CA SER A 59 -3.08 9.63 -9.59
C SER A 59 -4.47 9.76 -10.22
N ASN A 60 -5.53 9.61 -9.42
CA ASN A 60 -6.89 9.74 -9.93
C ASN A 60 -7.04 11.11 -10.64
N GLU A 61 -8.02 11.28 -11.53
CA GLU A 61 -8.13 12.53 -12.31
C GLU A 61 -8.15 13.77 -11.43
N THR A 62 -8.70 13.67 -10.22
CA THR A 62 -8.71 14.75 -9.22
C THR A 62 -7.30 15.08 -8.72
N THR A 63 -6.52 14.08 -8.29
CA THR A 63 -5.14 14.22 -7.83
C THR A 63 -4.25 14.74 -8.96
N ARG A 64 -4.45 14.25 -10.19
CA ARG A 64 -3.70 14.73 -11.35
C ARG A 64 -3.98 16.20 -11.66
N LYS A 65 -5.25 16.61 -11.65
CA LYS A 65 -5.63 18.02 -11.86
C LYS A 65 -5.09 18.91 -10.73
N ALA A 66 -5.18 18.46 -9.48
CA ALA A 66 -4.64 19.19 -8.33
C ALA A 66 -3.12 19.41 -8.45
N MET A 67 -2.38 18.39 -8.87
CA MET A 67 -0.93 18.49 -9.08
C MET A 67 -0.56 19.49 -10.19
N ILE A 68 -1.26 19.43 -11.34
CA ILE A 68 -1.05 20.39 -12.44
C ILE A 68 -1.38 21.83 -12.02
N LEU A 69 -2.45 22.02 -11.26
CA LEU A 69 -2.84 23.34 -10.75
C LEU A 69 -1.79 23.89 -9.78
N ALA A 70 -1.27 23.07 -8.87
CA ALA A 70 -0.21 23.47 -7.96
C ALA A 70 1.07 23.87 -8.71
N GLU A 71 1.48 23.08 -9.70
CA GLU A 71 2.64 23.37 -10.55
C GLU A 71 2.46 24.66 -11.37
N ALA A 72 1.28 24.89 -11.93
CA ALA A 72 0.98 26.11 -12.67
C ALA A 72 1.00 27.38 -11.78
N LYS A 73 0.56 27.26 -10.52
CA LYS A 73 0.68 28.34 -9.51
C LYS A 73 2.14 28.61 -9.15
N GLU A 74 2.92 27.56 -8.90
CA GLU A 74 4.35 27.67 -8.56
C GLU A 74 5.16 28.32 -9.69
N LEU A 75 4.89 27.96 -10.95
CA LEU A 75 5.53 28.54 -12.12
C LEU A 75 5.03 29.96 -12.46
N GLY A 76 4.06 30.49 -11.70
CA GLY A 76 3.49 31.83 -11.91
C GLY A 76 2.64 31.96 -13.17
N LEU A 77 2.18 30.83 -13.76
CA LEU A 77 1.29 30.82 -14.92
C LEU A 77 -0.15 31.21 -14.55
N ILE A 78 -0.54 30.96 -13.30
CA ILE A 78 -1.79 31.40 -12.69
C ILE A 78 -1.52 32.03 -11.31
N PRO A 79 -2.36 32.96 -10.82
CA PRO A 79 -2.21 33.52 -9.48
C PRO A 79 -2.26 32.43 -8.39
N ASP A 80 -1.29 32.47 -7.47
CA ASP A 80 -1.28 31.61 -6.29
C ASP A 80 -2.12 32.25 -5.18
N ASP A 81 -3.37 31.83 -5.10
CA ASP A 81 -4.35 32.19 -4.05
C ASP A 81 -4.36 31.22 -2.87
N SER A 82 -3.42 30.26 -2.81
CA SER A 82 -3.37 29.27 -1.75
C SER A 82 -3.02 29.92 -0.40
N PRO A 83 -3.76 29.59 0.67
CA PRO A 83 -3.49 30.15 1.98
C PRO A 83 -2.12 29.71 2.50
N ARG A 84 -1.41 30.63 3.16
CA ARG A 84 -0.08 30.39 3.72
C ARG A 84 -0.13 30.57 5.23
N PHE A 85 0.43 29.61 5.94
CA PHE A 85 0.46 29.59 7.39
C PHE A 85 1.91 29.61 7.87
N SER A 86 2.16 30.28 8.99
CA SER A 86 3.50 30.36 9.61
C SER A 86 3.65 29.42 10.80
N ASN A 87 2.56 28.81 11.27
CA ASN A 87 2.54 27.82 12.33
C ASN A 87 1.50 26.73 12.03
N VAL A 88 1.59 25.61 12.76
CA VAL A 88 0.77 24.42 12.52
C VAL A 88 -0.65 24.61 13.07
N ASP A 89 -0.82 25.36 14.15
CA ASP A 89 -2.12 25.55 14.80
C ASP A 89 -3.09 26.31 13.88
N ASP A 90 -2.65 27.42 13.29
CA ASP A 90 -3.42 28.20 12.31
C ASP A 90 -3.76 27.38 11.05
N MET A 91 -2.85 26.48 10.63
CA MET A 91 -3.07 25.60 9.50
C MET A 91 -4.17 24.57 9.80
N MET A 92 -4.14 23.95 10.98
CA MET A 92 -5.13 22.95 11.37
C MET A 92 -6.50 23.58 11.59
N GLU A 93 -6.57 24.77 12.20
CA GLU A 93 -7.82 25.52 12.36
C GLU A 93 -8.49 25.82 11.01
N PHE A 94 -7.70 26.17 9.99
CA PHE A 94 -8.20 26.38 8.63
C PHE A 94 -8.73 25.08 7.98
N LEU A 95 -8.03 23.95 8.17
CA LEU A 95 -8.42 22.66 7.56
C LEU A 95 -9.63 22.02 8.24
N ASP A 96 -9.78 22.19 9.56
CA ASP A 96 -10.90 21.65 10.34
C ASP A 96 -12.15 22.55 10.29
N GLY A 97 -11.98 23.80 9.82
CA GLY A 97 -13.05 24.79 9.68
C GLY A 97 -13.88 24.71 8.40
N GLU A 98 -13.62 23.73 7.52
CA GLU A 98 -14.44 23.42 6.33
C GLU A 98 -15.50 22.34 6.57
#